data_AF-A0AAV3QW77-F1
#
_entry.id   AF-A0AAV3QW77-F1
#
_cell.length_a   1.000
_cell.length_b   1.000
_cell.length_c   1.000
_cell.angle_alpha   90.00
_cell.angle_beta   90.00
_cell.angle_gamma   90.00
#
_symmetry.space_group_name_H-M   'P 1'
#
loop_
_entity.id
_entity.type
_entity.pdbx_description
1 polymer ?
#
loop_
_entity_poly.entity_id
_entity_poly.type
_entity_poly.pdbx_seq_one_letter_code
_entity_poly.pdbx_strand_id
1 'polypeptide(L)'
;MLLRCLSNIEAAQAVGEAHARICGAHQSGAKLHFQIKRIGYYWPTIYHANFIHQPPEPLHPTSAGCPFYACGLDMVGPMLWFKEGYTYILAATDYFSKCTEAKPIMSGK
;
A
#
# COMPACT_ATOMS: atom_id res chain seq x y z
N MET A 1 0.99 25.33 24.34
CA MET A 1 2.14 24.48 24.70
C MET A 1 3.20 24.67 23.63
N LEU A 2 4.34 25.29 23.97
CA LEU A 2 5.44 25.48 23.03
C LEU A 2 6.23 24.17 22.94
N LEU A 3 6.42 23.66 21.73
CA LEU A 3 7.25 22.47 21.47
C LEU A 3 8.64 22.95 21.04
N ARG A 4 9.69 22.29 21.51
CA ARG A 4 11.07 22.50 21.06
C ARG A 4 11.33 21.62 19.84
N CYS A 5 11.82 22.24 18.77
CA CYS A 5 12.26 21.52 17.57
C CYS A 5 13.59 20.82 17.87
N LEU A 6 13.70 19.54 17.50
CA LEU A 6 14.94 18.77 17.62
C LEU A 6 15.65 18.66 16.27
N SER A 7 16.98 18.67 16.29
CA SER A 7 17.80 18.28 15.16
C SER A 7 17.68 16.77 14.88
N ASN A 8 18.13 16.30 13.72
CA ASN A 8 18.05 14.88 13.35
C ASN A 8 18.76 13.95 14.38
N ILE A 9 19.88 14.41 14.95
CA ILE A 9 20.64 13.63 15.94
C ILE A 9 19.87 13.55 17.26
N GLU A 10 19.39 14.70 17.77
CA GLU A 10 18.58 14.75 19.00
C GLU A 10 17.26 13.98 18.84
N ALA A 11 16.64 14.02 17.66
CA ALA A 11 15.42 13.29 17.36
C ALA A 11 15.64 11.77 17.40
N ALA A 12 16.74 11.27 16.81
CA ALA A 12 17.09 9.85 16.86
C ALA A 12 17.35 9.37 18.30
N GLN A 13 18.02 10.19 19.11
CA GLN A 13 18.24 9.91 20.52
C GLN A 13 16.92 9.90 21.31
N ALA A 14 16.06 10.90 21.11
CA ALA A 14 14.76 10.99 21.77
C ALA A 14 13.85 9.79 21.42
N VAL A 15 13.86 9.34 20.16
CA VAL A 15 13.16 8.11 19.73
C VAL A 15 13.77 6.88 20.40
N GLY A 16 15.10 6.74 20.39
CA GLY A 16 15.79 5.60 21.00
C GLY A 16 15.52 5.50 22.50
N GLU A 17 15.57 6.61 23.23
CA GLU A 17 15.25 6.66 24.65
C GLU A 17 13.78 6.35 24.93
N ALA A 18 12.85 6.95 24.17
CA ALA A 18 11.43 6.68 24.35
C ALA A 18 11.05 5.23 23.95
N HIS A 19 11.77 4.63 23.00
CA HIS A 19 11.63 3.21 22.66
C HIS A 19 12.20 2.29 23.74
N ALA A 20 13.40 2.57 24.25
CA ALA A 20 14.08 1.74 25.24
C ALA A 20 13.43 1.82 26.64
N ARG A 21 12.86 2.97 27.01
CA ARG A 21 12.16 3.15 28.29
C ARG A 21 10.82 2.42 28.37
N ILE A 22 10.27 1.97 27.24
CA ILE A 22 9.00 1.27 27.18
C ILE A 22 9.30 -0.22 26.98
N CYS A 23 9.48 -0.94 28.09
CA CYS A 23 9.78 -2.37 28.07
C CYS A 23 8.82 -3.16 27.15
N GLY A 24 9.37 -3.77 26.10
CA GLY A 24 8.94 -5.06 25.53
C GLY A 24 7.61 -5.15 24.79
N ALA A 25 6.78 -4.12 24.72
CA ALA A 25 5.56 -4.17 23.91
C ALA A 25 5.74 -3.26 22.71
N HIS A 26 5.91 -3.84 21.51
CA HIS A 26 5.99 -3.20 20.20
C HIS A 26 4.91 -2.09 20.04
N GLN A 27 5.16 -0.90 20.58
CA GLN A 27 4.19 0.18 20.57
C GLN A 27 4.14 0.78 19.19
N SER A 28 2.93 1.10 18.72
CA SER A 28 2.74 1.79 17.45
C SER A 28 3.41 3.17 17.45
N GLY A 29 3.85 3.63 16.27
CA GLY A 29 4.45 4.95 16.09
C GLY A 29 3.59 6.11 16.63
N ALA A 30 2.26 5.94 16.61
CA ALA A 30 1.31 6.91 17.15
C ALA A 30 1.47 7.17 18.66
N LYS A 31 1.73 6.12 19.46
CA LYS A 31 1.90 6.27 20.92
C LYS A 31 3.23 6.90 21.27
N LEU A 32 4.29 6.54 20.54
CA LEU A 32 5.61 7.16 20.65
C LEU A 32 5.54 8.66 20.32
N HIS A 33 4.90 9.01 19.21
CA HIS A 33 4.64 10.40 18.81
C HIS A 33 3.88 11.18 19.91
N PHE A 34 2.83 10.59 20.49
CA PHE A 34 2.09 11.22 21.58
C PHE A 34 2.96 11.50 22.81
N GLN A 35 3.83 10.54 23.19
CA GLN A 35 4.74 10.74 24.31
C GLN A 35 5.77 11.83 24.06
N ILE A 36 6.39 11.87 22.88
CA ILE A 36 7.37 12.88 22.48
C ILE A 36 6.75 14.28 22.49
N LYS A 37 5.54 14.41 21.95
CA LYS A 37 4.78 15.67 21.99
C LYS A 37 4.44 16.08 23.42
N ARG A 38 4.07 15.12 24.29
CA ARG A 38 3.74 15.37 25.70
C ARG A 38 4.94 15.87 26.50
N ILE A 39 6.16 15.40 26.21
CA ILE A 39 7.40 15.89 26.84
C ILE A 39 7.95 17.15 26.17
N GLY A 40 7.24 17.71 25.19
CA GLY A 40 7.54 19.03 24.64
C GLY A 40 8.45 19.04 23.41
N TYR A 41 8.65 17.91 22.73
CA TYR A 41 9.52 17.84 21.55
C TYR A 41 8.75 17.64 20.25
N TYR A 42 9.31 18.10 19.13
CA TYR A 42 8.84 17.80 17.77
C TYR A 42 9.99 17.88 16.76
N TRP A 43 9.78 17.31 15.58
CA TRP A 43 10.58 17.54 14.38
C TRP A 43 9.70 17.26 13.15
N PRO A 44 9.98 17.84 11.97
CA PRO A 44 9.07 17.77 10.82
C PRO A 44 8.70 16.33 10.38
N THR A 45 9.66 15.41 10.42
CA THR A 45 9.44 14.03 9.93
C THR A 45 8.73 13.11 10.93
N ILE A 46 8.53 13.52 12.20
CA ILE A 46 7.79 12.71 13.18
C ILE A 46 6.35 12.44 12.75
N TYR A 47 5.77 13.37 11.98
CA TYR A 47 4.43 13.26 11.47
C TYR A 47 4.33 12.28 10.29
N HIS A 48 5.40 12.13 9.50
CA HIS A 48 5.45 11.26 8.33
C HIS A 48 5.49 9.76 8.68
N ALA A 49 5.97 9.38 9.86
CA ALA A 49 6.04 7.97 10.28
C ALA A 49 4.66 7.30 10.39
N ASN A 50 3.60 8.07 10.67
CA ASN A 50 2.23 7.55 10.73
C ASN A 50 1.63 7.31 9.33
N PHE A 51 2.17 7.93 8.27
CA PHE A 51 1.67 7.77 6.91
C PHE A 51 2.15 6.46 6.26
N ILE A 52 3.26 5.88 6.73
CA ILE A 52 3.82 4.62 6.19
C ILE A 52 2.90 3.42 6.50
N HIS A 53 2.08 3.53 7.54
CA HIS A 53 1.10 2.52 7.93
C HIS A 53 -0.35 2.91 7.57
N GLN A 54 -0.57 4.03 6.88
CA GLN A 54 -1.90 4.29 6.36
C GLN A 54 -2.22 3.29 5.25
N PRO A 55 -3.47 2.79 5.19
CA PRO A 55 -3.90 2.02 4.04
C PRO A 55 -3.67 2.88 2.78
N PRO A 56 -3.17 2.29 1.68
CA PRO A 56 -3.05 3.00 0.42
C PRO A 56 -4.39 3.64 0.06
N GLU A 57 -4.39 4.92 -0.31
CA GLU A 57 -5.59 5.55 -0.84
C GLU A 57 -6.00 4.83 -2.13
N PRO A 58 -7.30 4.59 -2.36
CA PRO A 58 -7.77 4.03 -3.61
C PRO A 58 -7.31 4.92 -4.78
N LEU A 59 -6.46 4.37 -5.64
CA LEU A 59 -6.02 5.09 -6.83
C LEU A 59 -7.22 5.31 -7.75
N HIS A 60 -7.38 6.53 -8.26
CA HIS A 60 -8.33 6.81 -9.32
C HIS A 60 -7.81 6.17 -10.62
N PRO A 61 -8.59 5.31 -11.29
CA PRO A 61 -8.18 4.76 -12.58
C PRO A 61 -7.98 5.88 -13.59
N THR A 62 -6.88 5.83 -14.35
CA THR A 62 -6.71 6.70 -15.51
C THR A 62 -7.88 6.47 -16.46
N SER A 63 -8.70 7.49 -16.69
CA SER A 63 -9.81 7.41 -17.65
C SER A 63 -9.23 7.16 -19.04
N ALA A 64 -9.59 6.05 -19.68
CA ALA A 64 -9.31 5.84 -21.09
C ALA A 64 -10.11 6.87 -21.91
N GLY A 65 -9.46 7.56 -22.85
CA GLY A 65 -10.10 8.62 -23.65
C GLY A 65 -10.95 8.10 -24.82
N CYS A 66 -10.76 6.83 -25.20
CA CYS A 66 -11.47 6.18 -26.30
C CYS A 66 -11.45 4.65 -26.14
N PRO A 67 -12.33 3.91 -26.85
CA PRO A 67 -12.32 2.45 -26.84
C PRO A 67 -10.96 1.87 -27.25
N PHE A 68 -10.52 0.83 -26.56
CA PHE A 68 -9.27 0.10 -26.77
C PHE A 68 -7.97 0.88 -26.49
N TYR A 69 -8.05 2.08 -25.90
CA TYR A 69 -6.87 2.83 -25.46
C TYR A 69 -6.12 2.13 -24.32
N ALA A 70 -6.86 1.49 -23.40
CA ALA A 70 -6.31 0.71 -22.30
C ALA A 70 -7.26 -0.43 -21.92
N CYS A 71 -6.72 -1.63 -21.72
CA CYS A 71 -7.46 -2.79 -21.25
C CYS A 71 -6.82 -3.40 -20.00
N GLY A 72 -7.68 -3.94 -19.13
CA GLY A 72 -7.26 -4.82 -18.05
C GLY A 72 -7.20 -6.25 -18.56
N LEU A 73 -6.09 -6.94 -18.30
CA LEU A 73 -5.94 -8.35 -18.60
C LEU A 73 -5.98 -9.13 -17.29
N ASP A 74 -6.81 -10.18 -17.23
CA ASP A 74 -6.90 -11.08 -16.10
C ASP A 74 -6.82 -12.54 -16.55
N MET A 75 -6.24 -13.40 -15.72
CA MET A 75 -6.09 -14.81 -15.99
C MET A 75 -6.72 -15.63 -14.88
N VAL A 76 -7.70 -16.46 -15.25
CA VAL A 76 -8.42 -17.32 -14.31
C VAL A 76 -7.98 -18.77 -14.54
N GLY A 77 -7.38 -19.41 -13.54
CA GLY A 77 -7.12 -20.85 -13.57
C GLY A 77 -6.26 -21.35 -12.39
N PRO A 78 -5.76 -22.61 -12.44
CA PRO A 78 -6.10 -23.64 -13.41
C PRO A 78 -7.46 -24.30 -13.13
N MET A 79 -8.30 -24.43 -14.15
CA MET A 79 -9.62 -25.06 -14.03
C MET A 79 -9.53 -26.57 -14.26
N LEU A 80 -10.14 -27.35 -13.36
CA LEU A 80 -10.09 -28.82 -13.36
C LEU A 80 -11.00 -29.50 -14.39
N TRP A 81 -11.86 -28.74 -15.09
CA TRP A 81 -12.98 -29.29 -15.86
C TRP A 81 -12.83 -29.21 -17.38
N PHE A 82 -11.77 -28.58 -17.89
CA PHE A 82 -11.54 -28.52 -19.33
C PHE A 82 -10.89 -29.82 -19.82
N LYS A 83 -11.50 -30.41 -20.84
CA LYS A 83 -11.13 -31.75 -21.36
C LYS A 83 -9.95 -31.76 -22.34
N GLU A 84 -9.36 -30.62 -22.67
CA GLU A 84 -8.44 -30.51 -23.83
C GLU A 84 -7.24 -29.58 -23.61
N GLY A 85 -6.60 -29.61 -22.43
CA GLY A 85 -5.35 -28.87 -22.19
C GLY A 85 -5.47 -27.35 -22.02
N TYR A 86 -6.66 -26.78 -22.24
CA TYR A 86 -7.00 -25.40 -21.87
C TYR A 86 -7.20 -25.29 -20.36
N THR A 87 -6.22 -24.80 -19.64
CA THR A 87 -6.26 -24.76 -18.17
C THR A 87 -6.65 -23.39 -17.64
N TYR A 88 -6.53 -22.33 -18.43
CA TYR A 88 -6.79 -20.96 -18.00
C TYR A 88 -7.77 -20.26 -18.94
N ILE A 89 -8.42 -19.21 -18.44
CA ILE A 89 -9.17 -18.25 -19.24
C ILE A 89 -8.42 -16.92 -19.17
N LEU A 90 -8.09 -16.36 -20.32
CA LEU A 90 -7.61 -14.98 -20.43
C LEU A 90 -8.82 -14.08 -20.70
N ALA A 91 -9.08 -13.13 -19.81
CA ALA A 91 -10.09 -12.10 -19.97
C ALA A 91 -9.41 -10.75 -20.26
N ALA A 92 -9.92 -10.02 -21.25
CA ALA A 92 -9.51 -8.67 -21.57
C ALA A 92 -10.72 -7.73 -21.44
N THR A 93 -10.62 -6.72 -20.58
CA THR A 93 -11.69 -5.73 -20.36
C THR A 93 -11.23 -4.35 -20.80
N ASP A 94 -11.91 -3.76 -21.77
CA ASP A 94 -11.66 -2.38 -22.20
C ASP A 94 -12.09 -1.39 -21.10
N TYR A 95 -11.21 -0.48 -20.69
CA TYR A 95 -11.49 0.43 -19.59
C TYR A 95 -12.51 1.52 -19.93
N PHE A 96 -12.64 1.89 -21.20
CA PHE A 96 -13.60 2.91 -21.64
C PHE A 96 -15.02 2.34 -21.78
N SER A 97 -15.19 1.34 -22.66
CA SER A 97 -16.49 0.73 -22.97
C SER A 97 -16.95 -0.29 -21.93
N LYS A 98 -16.04 -0.78 -21.08
CA LYS A 98 -16.27 -1.91 -20.16
C LYS A 98 -16.61 -3.22 -20.88
N CYS A 99 -16.40 -3.29 -22.19
CA CYS A 99 -16.54 -4.53 -22.95
C CYS A 99 -15.48 -5.54 -22.51
N THR A 100 -15.88 -6.80 -22.33
CA THR A 100 -14.99 -7.89 -21.91
C THR A 100 -15.03 -9.04 -22.91
N GLU A 101 -13.86 -9.51 -23.33
CA GLU A 101 -13.69 -10.72 -24.15
C GLU A 101 -12.88 -11.76 -23.36
N ALA A 102 -13.29 -13.02 -23.41
CA ALA A 102 -12.63 -14.11 -22.70
C ALA A 102 -12.28 -15.24 -23.67
N LYS A 103 -11.04 -15.76 -23.59
CA LYS A 103 -10.59 -16.90 -24.39
C LYS A 103 -9.93 -17.97 -23.52
N PRO A 104 -10.26 -19.25 -23.74
CA PRO A 104 -9.52 -20.34 -23.10
C PRO A 104 -8.10 -20.37 -23.67
N ILE A 105 -7.10 -20.56 -22.80
CA ILE A 105 -5.69 -20.71 -23.18
C ILE A 105 -5.11 -21.99 -22.58
N MET A 106 -4.22 -22.63 -23.33
CA MET A 106 -3.47 -23.79 -22.85
C MET A 106 -2.28 -23.34 -22.02
N SER A 107 -1.90 -24.13 -21.00
CA SER A 107 -0.64 -23.91 -20.31
C SER A 107 0.52 -24.04 -21.30
N GLY A 108 1.43 -23.07 -21.31
CA GLY A 108 2.71 -23.21 -22.01
C GLY A 108 3.47 -24.43 -21.45
N LYS A 109 4.13 -25.17 -22.33
CA LYS A 109 5.10 -26.21 -21.97
C LYS A 109 6.42 -25.58 -21.55
#